data_AF-S0FM07-F1
#
_entry.id   AF-S0FM07-F1
#
_cell.length_a   1.000
_cell.length_b   1.000
_cell.length_c   1.000
_cell.angle_alpha   90.00
_cell.angle_beta   90.00
_cell.angle_gamma   90.00
#
_symmetry.space_group_name_H-M   'P 1'
#
loop_
_entity.id
_entity.type
_entity.pdbx_description
1 polymer ?
#
loop_
_entity_poly.entity_id
_entity_poly.type
_entity_poly.pdbx_seq_one_letter_code
_entity_poly.pdbx_strand_id
1 'polypeptide(L)'
;MIQIDDAGSGSFVGGTCIGFYRPETNEYYFDIIPVELYAIDNFKKKLYLDNVVEIAKKAFKALKVNQHETIEICRGYMFEKLKPWLTDNGFCWYVTQITGRIQEVVEKNFELYTIKLGLPEEYIKYTRYPFHFHKLLRWVLSDYSNRIPLCKVGWKSWQKLKDITPSISYAKMEHVNYYCLKCGKRIRKGSNVAVLKFYSNQLNYIYLHKGCEVQHLKAGDAAMPAQPLR
;
A
#
# COMPACT_ATOMS: atom_id res chain seq x y z
N MET A 1 -19.82 22.22 1.37
CA MET A 1 -18.50 22.09 2.00
C MET A 1 -17.86 20.81 1.47
N ILE A 2 -16.54 20.76 1.35
CA ILE A 2 -15.83 19.55 0.93
C ILE A 2 -14.82 19.14 2.00
N GLN A 3 -14.84 17.87 2.39
CA GLN A 3 -13.86 17.26 3.29
C GLN A 3 -12.91 16.38 2.47
N ILE A 4 -11.62 16.48 2.75
CA ILE A 4 -10.56 15.75 2.04
C ILE A 4 -9.71 14.97 3.04
N ASP A 5 -9.57 13.66 2.81
CA ASP A 5 -8.78 12.76 3.65
C ASP A 5 -8.00 11.73 2.82
N ASP A 6 -7.02 11.07 3.43
CA ASP A 6 -6.20 10.03 2.80
C ASP A 6 -6.18 8.73 3.61
N ALA A 7 -6.08 7.60 2.91
CA ALA A 7 -5.86 6.31 3.52
C ALA A 7 -4.75 5.53 2.80
N GLY A 8 -3.95 4.82 3.60
CA GLY A 8 -2.88 3.97 3.08
C GLY A 8 -1.56 4.70 2.80
N SER A 9 -1.42 5.99 3.12
CA SER A 9 -0.18 6.75 2.87
C SER A 9 1.06 6.15 3.52
N GLY A 10 0.91 5.41 4.62
CA GLY A 10 2.00 4.58 5.16
C GLY A 10 1.78 3.06 5.12
N SER A 11 0.88 2.58 4.26
CA SER A 11 0.92 1.19 3.86
C SER A 11 2.11 0.97 2.93
N PHE A 12 2.86 -0.12 3.13
CA PHE A 12 3.92 -0.52 2.21
C PHE A 12 3.36 -1.06 0.89
N VAL A 13 2.19 -1.68 0.93
CA VAL A 13 1.52 -2.30 -0.22
C VAL A 13 0.38 -1.42 -0.71
N GLY A 14 0.27 -1.31 -2.04
CA GLY A 14 -0.71 -0.53 -2.75
C GLY A 14 -0.33 0.94 -2.89
N GLY A 15 -1.18 1.67 -3.62
CA GLY A 15 -1.16 3.13 -3.68
C GLY A 15 -1.64 3.81 -2.40
N THR A 16 -2.09 5.05 -2.54
CA THR A 16 -2.74 5.81 -1.45
C THR A 16 -4.11 6.26 -1.94
N CYS A 17 -5.15 5.98 -1.17
CA CYS A 17 -6.49 6.45 -1.46
C CYS A 17 -6.64 7.90 -1.03
N ILE A 18 -7.17 8.75 -1.92
CA ILE A 18 -7.54 10.12 -1.61
C ILE A 18 -9.05 10.24 -1.75
N GLY A 19 -9.71 10.69 -0.70
CA GLY A 19 -11.16 10.81 -0.62
C GLY A 19 -11.63 12.25 -0.54
N PHE A 20 -12.76 12.52 -1.19
CA PHE A 20 -13.47 13.78 -1.17
C PHE A 20 -14.91 13.48 -0.79
N TYR A 21 -15.46 14.23 0.16
CA TYR A 21 -16.81 14.04 0.66
C TYR A 21 -17.52 15.38 0.81
N ARG A 22 -18.79 15.40 0.38
CA ARG A 22 -19.71 16.51 0.57
C ARG A 22 -20.77 16.10 1.59
N PRO A 23 -20.67 16.55 2.85
CA PRO A 23 -21.59 16.12 3.89
C PRO A 23 -23.05 16.46 3.62
N GLU A 24 -23.32 17.59 2.97
CA GLU A 24 -24.67 18.11 2.80
C GLU A 24 -25.54 17.26 1.86
N THR A 25 -24.93 16.65 0.84
CA THR A 25 -25.63 15.83 -0.17
C THR A 25 -25.22 14.36 -0.12
N ASN A 26 -24.29 14.00 0.77
CA ASN A 26 -23.74 12.66 0.89
C ASN A 26 -23.07 12.14 -0.40
N GLU A 27 -22.41 13.03 -1.15
CA GLU A 27 -21.66 12.70 -2.36
C GLU A 27 -20.19 12.40 -2.06
N TYR A 28 -19.63 11.46 -2.81
CA TYR A 28 -18.25 11.01 -2.63
C TYR A 28 -17.49 10.92 -3.94
N TYR A 29 -16.19 11.20 -3.88
CA TYR A 29 -15.25 10.87 -4.92
C TYR A 29 -13.98 10.28 -4.30
N PHE A 30 -13.45 9.22 -4.90
CA PHE A 30 -12.20 8.58 -4.49
C PHE A 30 -11.34 8.29 -5.70
N ASP A 31 -10.03 8.41 -5.53
CA ASP A 31 -9.06 7.93 -6.51
C ASP A 31 -7.83 7.38 -5.78
N ILE A 32 -7.07 6.54 -6.47
CA ILE A 32 -5.85 5.93 -5.94
C ILE A 32 -4.64 6.59 -6.60
N ILE A 33 -3.72 7.10 -5.79
CA ILE A 33 -2.39 7.46 -6.27
C ILE A 33 -1.68 6.18 -6.73
N PRO A 34 -1.26 6.10 -8.01
CA PRO A 34 -0.60 4.91 -8.55
C PRO A 34 0.66 4.54 -7.77
N VAL A 35 0.91 3.24 -7.60
CA VAL A 35 2.09 2.74 -6.87
C VAL A 35 3.40 3.11 -7.56
N GLU A 36 3.36 3.29 -8.88
CA GLU A 36 4.46 3.70 -9.74
C GLU A 36 5.02 5.07 -9.34
N LEU A 37 4.17 5.96 -8.80
CA LEU A 37 4.61 7.26 -8.29
C LEU A 37 5.38 7.15 -6.97
N TYR A 38 5.36 5.98 -6.34
CA TYR A 38 6.18 5.62 -5.19
C TYR A 38 7.43 4.82 -5.59
N ALA A 39 7.77 4.68 -6.88
CA ALA A 39 9.08 4.17 -7.30
C ALA A 39 10.22 5.08 -6.80
N ILE A 40 11.45 4.57 -6.70
CA ILE A 40 12.58 5.26 -6.06
C ILE A 40 12.76 6.71 -6.55
N ASP A 41 12.82 6.92 -7.86
CA ASP A 41 13.07 8.26 -8.42
C ASP A 41 11.84 9.16 -8.37
N ASN A 42 10.64 8.59 -8.57
CA ASN A 42 9.38 9.32 -8.49
C ASN A 42 9.07 9.77 -7.06
N PHE A 43 9.39 8.93 -6.08
CA PHE A 43 9.21 9.22 -4.65
C PHE A 43 10.13 10.35 -4.20
N LYS A 44 11.40 10.36 -4.64
CA LYS A 44 12.34 11.46 -4.38
C LYS A 44 11.82 12.79 -4.93
N LYS A 45 11.24 12.77 -6.13
CA LYS A 45 10.62 13.95 -6.77
C LYS A 45 9.27 14.34 -6.16
N LYS A 46 8.75 13.54 -5.21
CA LYS A 46 7.42 13.69 -4.59
C LYS A 46 6.27 13.76 -5.61
N LEU A 47 6.35 13.02 -6.73
CA LEU A 47 5.31 13.04 -7.78
C LEU A 47 3.93 12.58 -7.29
N TYR A 48 3.89 11.77 -6.23
CA TYR A 48 2.64 11.40 -5.57
C TYR A 48 1.87 12.62 -5.04
N LEU A 49 2.55 13.69 -4.59
CA LEU A 49 1.88 14.92 -4.15
C LEU A 49 1.34 15.73 -5.33
N ASP A 50 2.01 15.72 -6.48
CA ASP A 50 1.46 16.34 -7.70
C ASP A 50 0.20 15.61 -8.14
N ASN A 51 0.21 14.28 -8.05
CA ASN A 51 -0.96 13.47 -8.38
C ASN A 51 -2.16 13.73 -7.47
N VAL A 52 -1.96 14.10 -6.19
CA VAL A 52 -3.06 14.55 -5.32
C VAL A 52 -3.77 15.77 -5.91
N VAL A 53 -3.02 16.72 -6.49
CA VAL A 53 -3.61 17.90 -7.16
C VAL A 53 -4.41 17.48 -8.39
N GLU A 54 -3.90 16.55 -9.20
CA GLU A 54 -4.62 16.03 -10.35
C GLU A 54 -5.90 15.27 -9.97
N ILE A 55 -5.86 14.49 -8.89
CA ILE A 55 -7.03 13.84 -8.32
C ILE A 55 -8.04 14.90 -7.84
N ALA A 56 -7.60 15.94 -7.14
CA ALA A 56 -8.47 17.01 -6.67
C ALA A 56 -9.18 17.74 -7.81
N LYS A 57 -8.48 18.04 -8.91
CA LYS A 57 -9.09 18.62 -10.12
C LYS A 57 -10.21 17.74 -10.67
N LYS A 58 -10.00 16.43 -10.76
CA LYS A 58 -11.03 15.47 -11.22
C LYS A 58 -12.20 15.42 -10.24
N ALA A 59 -11.92 15.34 -8.94
CA ALA A 59 -12.93 15.32 -7.89
C ALA A 59 -13.79 16.59 -7.91
N PHE A 60 -13.18 17.75 -8.06
CA PHE A 60 -13.89 19.04 -8.07
C PHE A 60 -14.79 19.17 -9.28
N LYS A 61 -14.33 18.69 -10.44
CA LYS A 61 -15.17 18.60 -11.64
C LYS A 61 -16.35 17.63 -11.45
N ALA A 62 -16.10 16.45 -10.88
CA ALA A 62 -17.13 15.43 -10.67
C ALA A 62 -18.20 15.86 -9.65
N LEU A 63 -17.77 16.45 -8.54
CA LEU A 63 -18.63 16.92 -7.44
C LEU A 63 -19.13 18.36 -7.65
N LYS A 64 -18.83 18.96 -8.81
CA LYS A 64 -19.18 20.34 -9.19
C LYS A 64 -18.87 21.35 -8.07
N VAL A 65 -17.68 21.24 -7.50
CA VAL A 65 -17.25 22.06 -6.36
C VAL A 65 -17.17 23.52 -6.77
N ASN A 66 -17.85 24.37 -6.02
CA ASN A 66 -17.83 25.82 -6.22
C ASN A 66 -16.73 26.47 -5.34
N GLN A 67 -16.13 27.57 -5.82
CA GLN A 67 -15.12 28.35 -5.08
C GLN A 67 -15.62 28.94 -3.76
N HIS A 68 -16.94 29.14 -3.62
CA HIS A 68 -17.56 29.64 -2.40
C HIS A 68 -17.69 28.56 -1.31
N GLU A 69 -17.34 27.32 -1.61
CA GLU A 69 -17.36 26.24 -0.63
C GLU A 69 -16.08 26.19 0.18
N THR A 70 -16.22 26.06 1.49
CA THR A 70 -15.09 25.77 2.36
C THR A 70 -14.60 24.34 2.13
N ILE A 71 -13.27 24.19 2.06
CA ILE A 71 -12.59 22.90 1.96
C ILE A 71 -11.87 22.61 3.27
N GLU A 72 -12.21 21.49 3.88
CA GLU A 72 -11.57 20.95 5.07
C GLU A 72 -10.58 19.87 4.65
N ILE A 73 -9.32 20.02 5.08
CA ILE A 73 -8.24 19.09 4.71
C ILE A 73 -7.71 18.43 5.97
N CYS A 74 -7.50 17.12 5.94
CA CYS A 74 -6.86 16.43 7.04
C CYS A 74 -5.41 16.92 7.26
N ARG A 75 -4.86 16.63 8.44
CA ARG A 75 -3.50 17.06 8.84
C ARG A 75 -2.38 16.30 8.12
N GLY A 76 -2.71 15.30 7.31
CA GLY A 76 -1.77 14.45 6.57
C GLY A 76 -0.86 15.25 5.64
N TYR A 77 0.36 14.74 5.47
CA TYR A 77 1.37 15.33 4.58
C TYR A 77 1.02 15.18 3.09
N MET A 78 0.05 14.30 2.76
CA MET A 78 -0.39 14.04 1.39
C MET A 78 -0.90 15.30 0.68
N PHE A 79 -1.31 16.32 1.43
CA PHE A 79 -1.92 17.53 0.89
C PHE A 79 -0.96 18.73 0.81
N GLU A 80 0.34 18.52 1.01
CA GLU A 80 1.37 19.57 0.95
C GLU A 80 1.29 20.42 -0.33
N LYS A 81 1.10 19.80 -1.50
CA LYS A 81 0.97 20.52 -2.78
C LYS A 81 -0.46 20.96 -3.12
N LEU A 82 -1.46 20.34 -2.50
CA LEU A 82 -2.87 20.71 -2.72
C LEU A 82 -3.19 22.07 -2.11
N LYS A 83 -2.68 22.34 -0.91
CA LYS A 83 -2.89 23.58 -0.16
C LYS A 83 -2.55 24.85 -0.95
N PRO A 84 -1.33 25.01 -1.52
CA PRO A 84 -1.02 26.18 -2.35
C PRO A 84 -1.88 26.23 -3.61
N TRP A 85 -2.13 25.09 -4.26
CA TRP A 85 -3.01 25.05 -5.45
C TRP A 85 -4.42 25.58 -5.15
N LEU A 86 -5.00 25.25 -3.99
CA LEU A 86 -6.29 25.76 -3.56
C LEU A 86 -6.28 27.28 -3.37
N THR A 87 -5.25 27.80 -2.71
CA THR A 87 -5.05 29.25 -2.54
C THR A 87 -4.94 29.95 -3.89
N ASP A 88 -4.10 29.44 -4.79
CA ASP A 88 -3.85 30.03 -6.12
C ASP A 88 -5.11 30.02 -7.01
N ASN A 89 -6.05 29.11 -6.73
CA ASN A 89 -7.31 28.99 -7.46
C ASN A 89 -8.50 29.63 -6.71
N GLY A 90 -8.23 30.41 -5.65
CA GLY A 90 -9.24 31.21 -4.95
C GLY A 90 -10.20 30.43 -4.05
N PHE A 91 -9.86 29.20 -3.67
CA PHE A 91 -10.69 28.42 -2.75
C PHE A 91 -10.43 28.80 -1.29
N CYS A 92 -11.49 28.83 -0.48
CA CYS A 92 -11.37 28.91 0.97
C CYS A 92 -11.07 27.52 1.55
N TRP A 93 -9.95 27.36 2.26
CA TRP A 93 -9.58 26.08 2.85
C TRP A 93 -8.91 26.24 4.21
N TYR A 94 -8.99 25.19 5.04
CA TYR A 94 -8.24 25.10 6.27
C TYR A 94 -7.92 23.64 6.64
N VAL A 95 -6.89 23.47 7.47
CA VAL A 95 -6.52 22.15 7.99
C VAL A 95 -7.30 21.86 9.26
N THR A 96 -7.92 20.70 9.33
CA THR A 96 -8.59 20.23 10.54
C THR A 96 -8.31 18.76 10.81
N GLN A 97 -8.68 18.30 11.99
CA GLN A 97 -8.76 16.87 12.23
C GLN A 97 -10.05 16.36 11.58
N ILE A 98 -9.90 15.66 10.47
CA ILE A 98 -11.02 14.97 9.84
C ILE A 98 -11.36 13.75 10.68
N THR A 99 -12.63 13.62 11.06
CA THR A 99 -13.18 12.48 11.79
C THR A 99 -14.56 12.13 11.21
N GLY A 100 -15.08 10.96 11.58
CA GLY A 100 -16.42 10.53 11.18
C GLY A 100 -16.44 9.96 9.76
N ARG A 101 -17.52 10.24 9.03
CA ARG A 101 -17.93 9.43 7.87
C ARG A 101 -16.91 9.40 6.73
N ILE A 102 -16.24 10.51 6.43
CA ILE A 102 -15.23 10.52 5.37
C ILE A 102 -14.02 9.63 5.71
N GLN A 103 -13.57 9.64 6.98
CA GLN A 103 -12.48 8.80 7.46
C GLN A 103 -12.87 7.31 7.32
N GLU A 104 -14.06 6.94 7.77
CA GLU A 104 -14.57 5.57 7.66
C GLU A 104 -14.64 5.10 6.20
N VAL A 105 -15.16 5.95 5.31
CA VAL A 105 -15.34 5.58 3.90
C VAL A 105 -13.99 5.53 3.16
N VAL A 106 -13.05 6.45 3.41
CA VAL A 106 -11.74 6.41 2.76
C VAL A 106 -10.91 5.22 3.25
N GLU A 107 -10.95 4.89 4.54
CA GLU A 107 -10.30 3.70 5.10
C GLU A 107 -10.92 2.42 4.51
N LYS A 108 -12.25 2.36 4.39
CA LYS A 108 -12.94 1.21 3.80
C LYS A 108 -12.61 1.04 2.32
N ASN A 109 -12.54 2.12 1.55
CA ASN A 109 -12.16 2.06 0.13
C ASN A 109 -10.72 1.59 -0.03
N PHE A 110 -9.81 2.03 0.85
CA PHE A 110 -8.43 1.52 0.85
C PHE A 110 -8.36 0.03 1.21
N GLU A 111 -9.14 -0.44 2.19
CA GLU A 111 -9.27 -1.87 2.50
C GLU A 111 -9.72 -2.66 1.25
N LEU A 112 -10.83 -2.26 0.62
CA LEU A 112 -11.36 -2.94 -0.58
C LEU A 112 -10.35 -2.94 -1.75
N TYR A 113 -9.65 -1.82 -1.94
CA TYR A 113 -8.58 -1.72 -2.92
C TYR A 113 -7.46 -2.74 -2.66
N THR A 114 -6.98 -2.85 -1.41
CA THR A 114 -5.92 -3.81 -1.07
C THR A 114 -6.38 -5.26 -1.14
N ILE A 115 -7.65 -5.56 -0.82
CA ILE A 115 -8.24 -6.89 -1.06
C ILE A 115 -8.23 -7.22 -2.55
N LYS A 116 -8.57 -6.25 -3.41
CA LYS A 116 -8.51 -6.42 -4.88
C LYS A 116 -7.10 -6.69 -5.39
N LEU A 117 -6.06 -6.20 -4.70
CA LEU A 117 -4.66 -6.54 -4.98
C LEU A 117 -4.27 -7.96 -4.54
N GLY A 118 -5.14 -8.66 -3.81
CA GLY A 118 -4.91 -10.02 -3.32
C GLY A 118 -4.50 -10.13 -1.86
N LEU A 119 -4.63 -9.05 -1.06
CA LEU A 119 -4.43 -9.16 0.38
C LEU A 119 -5.62 -9.88 1.02
N PRO A 120 -5.39 -10.87 1.90
CA PRO A 120 -6.46 -11.47 2.69
C PRO A 120 -7.12 -10.44 3.62
N GLU A 121 -8.44 -10.46 3.74
CA GLU A 121 -9.18 -9.54 4.64
C GLU A 121 -8.67 -9.58 6.09
N GLU A 122 -8.30 -10.77 6.56
CA GLU A 122 -7.77 -11.02 7.91
C GLU A 122 -6.45 -10.27 8.16
N TYR A 123 -5.69 -9.96 7.12
CA TYR A 123 -4.45 -9.17 7.22
C TYR A 123 -4.73 -7.69 7.47
N ILE A 124 -5.91 -7.21 7.07
CA ILE A 124 -6.27 -5.79 7.08
C ILE A 124 -7.05 -5.43 8.35
N LYS A 125 -8.01 -6.27 8.77
CA LYS A 125 -8.99 -5.95 9.82
C LYS A 125 -8.45 -5.73 11.26
N TYR A 126 -7.21 -6.12 11.59
CA TYR A 126 -6.84 -6.37 12.99
C TYR A 126 -5.50 -5.82 13.51
N THR A 127 -4.88 -4.81 12.91
CA THR A 127 -3.60 -4.32 13.46
C THR A 127 -3.46 -2.80 13.49
N ARG A 128 -2.76 -2.28 14.51
CA ARG A 128 -2.20 -0.93 14.47
C ARG A 128 -1.03 -0.91 13.47
N TYR A 129 -0.86 0.19 12.75
CA TYR A 129 0.05 0.43 11.62
C TYR A 129 1.45 -0.25 11.66
N PRO A 130 2.23 -0.26 12.77
CA PRO A 130 3.54 -0.92 12.78
C PRO A 130 3.49 -2.46 12.66
N PHE A 131 2.41 -3.10 13.13
CA PHE A 131 2.22 -4.55 12.96
C PHE A 131 1.75 -4.92 11.54
N HIS A 132 1.17 -3.96 10.80
CA HIS A 132 0.82 -4.15 9.40
C HIS A 132 2.08 -4.34 8.56
N PHE A 133 3.12 -3.54 8.78
CA PHE A 133 4.31 -3.60 7.93
C PHE A 133 4.92 -5.02 7.84
N HIS A 134 5.12 -5.71 8.97
CA HIS A 134 5.67 -7.08 8.96
C HIS A 134 4.71 -8.12 8.41
N LYS A 135 3.39 -7.95 8.61
CA LYS A 135 2.38 -8.80 7.95
C LYS A 135 2.43 -8.63 6.44
N LEU A 136 2.46 -7.39 5.96
CA LEU A 136 2.57 -7.06 4.53
C LEU A 136 3.89 -7.57 3.95
N LEU A 137 5.00 -7.41 4.66
CA LEU A 137 6.30 -7.92 4.26
C LEU A 137 6.27 -9.45 4.09
N ARG A 138 5.63 -10.18 5.01
CA ARG A 138 5.45 -11.64 4.86
C ARG A 138 4.59 -12.02 3.66
N TRP A 139 3.53 -11.26 3.39
CA TRP A 139 2.71 -11.46 2.20
C TRP A 139 3.55 -11.21 0.93
N VAL A 140 4.28 -10.09 0.84
CA VAL A 140 5.15 -9.80 -0.32
C VAL A 140 6.22 -10.89 -0.49
N LEU A 141 6.96 -11.22 0.57
CA LEU A 141 8.03 -12.23 0.52
C LEU A 141 7.54 -13.66 0.28
N SER A 142 6.24 -13.96 0.40
CA SER A 142 5.71 -15.27 0.02
C SER A 142 5.45 -15.43 -1.49
N ASP A 143 5.46 -14.32 -2.23
CA ASP A 143 5.33 -14.32 -3.69
C ASP A 143 5.98 -13.07 -4.29
N TYR A 144 7.28 -12.95 -4.03
CA TYR A 144 8.03 -11.70 -4.20
C TYR A 144 7.91 -11.10 -5.60
N SER A 145 8.18 -11.89 -6.64
CA SER A 145 8.19 -11.41 -8.03
C SER A 145 6.85 -10.82 -8.48
N ASN A 146 5.73 -11.38 -8.02
CA ASN A 146 4.39 -10.91 -8.39
C ASN A 146 3.91 -9.76 -7.51
N ARG A 147 4.43 -9.63 -6.28
CA ARG A 147 3.90 -8.69 -5.28
C ARG A 147 4.77 -7.45 -5.07
N ILE A 148 6.07 -7.52 -5.36
CA ILE A 148 6.94 -6.33 -5.27
C ILE A 148 6.51 -5.18 -6.19
N PRO A 149 5.96 -5.40 -7.41
CA PRO A 149 5.45 -4.30 -8.24
C PRO A 149 4.27 -3.56 -7.61
N LEU A 150 3.58 -4.19 -6.65
CA LEU A 150 2.44 -3.61 -5.93
C LEU A 150 2.88 -2.79 -4.71
N CYS A 151 4.18 -2.57 -4.51
CA CYS A 151 4.72 -1.98 -3.29
C CYS A 151 5.34 -0.60 -3.51
N LYS A 152 5.32 0.23 -2.47
CA LYS A 152 5.95 1.55 -2.44
C LYS A 152 7.47 1.44 -2.25
N VAL A 153 8.18 1.02 -3.29
CA VAL A 153 9.61 0.70 -3.18
C VAL A 153 10.52 1.91 -2.93
N GLY A 154 10.11 3.13 -3.28
CA GLY A 154 10.85 4.35 -2.94
C GLY A 154 10.78 4.72 -1.46
N TRP A 155 9.93 4.06 -0.69
CA TRP A 155 9.67 4.39 0.71
C TRP A 155 10.84 3.98 1.61
N LYS A 156 11.25 4.87 2.54
CA LYS A 156 12.47 4.69 3.36
C LYS A 156 12.46 3.40 4.17
N SER A 157 11.31 2.98 4.69
CA SER A 157 11.17 1.74 5.46
C SER A 157 11.46 0.50 4.62
N TRP A 158 11.05 0.50 3.35
CA TRP A 158 11.39 -0.59 2.42
C TRP A 158 12.88 -0.57 2.06
N GLN A 159 13.47 0.60 1.82
CA GLN A 159 14.88 0.70 1.44
C GLN A 159 15.84 0.09 2.46
N LYS A 160 15.46 0.06 3.75
CA LYS A 160 16.23 -0.59 4.83
C LYS A 160 16.17 -2.13 4.79
N LEU A 161 15.21 -2.69 4.07
CA LEU A 161 14.84 -4.11 4.11
C LEU A 161 14.84 -4.77 2.72
N LYS A 162 15.14 -4.01 1.67
CA LYS A 162 15.07 -4.44 0.27
C LYS A 162 15.98 -5.64 -0.05
N ASP A 163 17.07 -5.78 0.70
CA ASP A 163 18.09 -6.82 0.49
C ASP A 163 17.80 -8.09 1.32
N ILE A 164 16.67 -8.15 2.03
CA ILE A 164 16.25 -9.34 2.77
C ILE A 164 15.97 -10.47 1.79
N THR A 165 16.77 -11.54 1.92
CA THR A 165 16.55 -12.80 1.22
C THR A 165 16.16 -13.87 2.25
N PRO A 166 14.92 -14.38 2.23
CA PRO A 166 14.52 -15.47 3.11
C PRO A 166 15.30 -16.74 2.81
N SER A 167 15.79 -17.41 3.85
CA SER A 167 16.27 -18.79 3.74
C SER A 167 15.10 -19.76 3.76
N ILE A 168 15.21 -20.85 2.99
CA ILE A 168 14.15 -21.85 2.88
C ILE A 168 14.58 -23.10 3.63
N SER A 169 13.70 -23.61 4.49
CA SER A 169 13.81 -24.94 5.09
C SER A 169 12.49 -25.69 4.94
N TYR A 170 12.45 -26.97 5.34
CA TYR A 170 11.26 -27.80 5.27
C TYR A 170 10.94 -28.36 6.65
N ALA A 171 9.65 -28.39 6.99
CA ALA A 171 9.17 -28.89 8.27
C ALA A 171 7.80 -29.56 8.14
N LYS A 172 7.32 -30.14 9.24
CA LYS A 172 5.94 -30.57 9.40
C LYS A 172 5.12 -29.42 9.98
N MET A 173 3.92 -29.16 9.46
CA MET A 173 3.02 -28.17 10.03
C MET A 173 2.44 -28.67 11.36
N GLU A 174 2.83 -28.05 12.47
CA GLU A 174 2.33 -28.41 13.81
C GLU A 174 1.04 -27.68 14.18
N HIS A 175 0.84 -26.48 13.62
CA HIS A 175 -0.28 -25.62 13.95
C HIS A 175 -1.55 -25.98 13.15
N VAL A 176 -2.70 -25.75 13.78
CA VAL A 176 -4.01 -25.79 13.11
C VAL A 176 -4.36 -24.40 12.58
N ASN A 177 -5.25 -24.33 11.59
CA ASN A 177 -5.77 -23.07 11.02
C ASN A 177 -4.72 -22.14 10.40
N TYR A 178 -3.68 -22.72 9.79
CA TYR A 178 -2.70 -21.96 9.03
C TYR A 178 -3.09 -21.87 7.54
N TYR A 179 -2.82 -20.74 6.90
CA TYR A 179 -3.05 -20.54 5.46
C TYR A 179 -1.73 -20.24 4.75
N CYS A 180 -1.55 -20.84 3.57
CA CYS A 180 -0.39 -20.57 2.72
C CYS A 180 -0.50 -19.15 2.16
N LEU A 181 0.45 -18.27 2.51
CA LEU A 181 0.41 -16.87 2.09
C LEU A 181 0.62 -16.67 0.59
N LYS A 182 1.09 -17.69 -0.12
CA LYS A 182 1.16 -17.67 -1.57
C LYS A 182 -0.17 -17.97 -2.23
N CYS A 183 -0.72 -19.18 -2.01
CA CYS A 183 -1.90 -19.65 -2.74
C CYS A 183 -3.23 -19.37 -2.02
N GLY A 184 -3.20 -18.87 -0.78
CA GLY A 184 -4.39 -18.57 0.03
C GLY A 184 -5.11 -19.79 0.60
N LYS A 185 -4.69 -21.01 0.27
CA LYS A 185 -5.35 -22.25 0.72
C LYS A 185 -4.88 -22.66 2.12
N ARG A 186 -5.75 -23.36 2.85
CA ARG A 186 -5.44 -23.91 4.19
C ARG A 186 -4.31 -24.94 4.12
N ILE A 187 -3.38 -24.86 5.07
CA ILE A 187 -2.34 -25.86 5.31
C ILE A 187 -2.87 -26.85 6.35
N ARG A 188 -2.84 -28.15 6.03
CA ARG A 188 -3.27 -29.21 6.94
C ARG A 188 -2.19 -29.48 7.99
N LYS A 189 -2.57 -29.69 9.25
CA LYS A 189 -1.66 -30.17 10.30
C LYS A 189 -1.02 -31.50 9.86
N GLY A 190 0.27 -31.68 10.13
CA GLY A 190 1.05 -32.86 9.74
C GLY A 190 1.49 -32.89 8.27
N SER A 191 1.07 -31.92 7.45
CA SER A 191 1.56 -31.78 6.07
C SER A 191 2.99 -31.27 6.02
N ASN A 192 3.72 -31.61 4.95
CA ASN A 192 5.05 -31.06 4.69
C ASN A 192 4.90 -29.62 4.16
N VAL A 193 5.65 -28.70 4.74
CA VAL A 193 5.63 -27.28 4.39
C VAL A 193 7.03 -26.77 4.09
N ALA A 194 7.10 -25.76 3.22
CA ALA A 194 8.28 -24.91 3.10
C ALA A 194 8.18 -23.78 4.13
N VAL A 195 9.28 -23.50 4.82
CA VAL A 195 9.39 -22.46 5.84
C VAL A 195 10.41 -21.44 5.35
N LEU A 196 9.94 -20.24 5.03
CA LEU A 196 10.81 -19.10 4.71
C LEU A 196 11.12 -18.38 6.01
N LYS A 197 12.41 -18.26 6.34
CA LYS A 197 12.93 -17.60 7.53
C LYS A 197 13.70 -16.35 7.12
N PHE A 198 13.39 -15.21 7.74
CA PHE A 198 14.14 -13.97 7.52
C PHE A 198 14.15 -13.09 8.76
N TYR A 199 15.09 -12.15 8.81
CA TYR A 199 15.20 -11.18 9.89
C TYR A 199 14.91 -9.77 9.36
N SER A 200 14.01 -9.04 10.01
CA SER A 200 13.77 -7.61 9.75
C SER A 200 14.27 -6.78 10.93
N ASN A 201 13.38 -6.43 11.86
CA ASN A 201 13.73 -6.00 13.22
C ASN A 201 13.54 -7.13 14.26
N GLN A 202 12.94 -8.24 13.82
CA GLN A 202 12.71 -9.45 14.58
C GLN A 202 12.77 -10.64 13.63
N LEU A 203 12.88 -11.83 14.21
CA LEU A 203 12.86 -13.07 13.44
C LEU A 203 11.44 -13.35 12.95
N ASN A 204 11.29 -13.61 11.64
CA ASN A 204 10.03 -13.86 10.98
C ASN A 204 10.04 -15.22 10.27
N TYR A 205 8.85 -15.83 10.22
CA TYR A 205 8.58 -17.08 9.54
C TYR A 205 7.36 -16.95 8.63
N ILE A 206 7.45 -17.56 7.46
CA ILE A 206 6.35 -17.73 6.50
C ILE A 206 6.24 -19.21 6.20
N TYR A 207 5.04 -19.78 6.36
CA TYR A 207 4.79 -21.18 6.02
C TYR A 207 4.00 -21.27 4.73
N LEU A 208 4.51 -22.06 3.79
CA LEU A 208 3.93 -22.30 2.48
C LEU A 208 3.68 -23.80 2.27
N HIS A 209 2.70 -24.14 1.43
CA HIS A 209 2.62 -25.52 0.93
C HIS A 209 3.93 -25.86 0.19
N LYS A 210 4.41 -27.09 0.35
CA LYS A 210 5.53 -27.58 -0.46
C LYS A 210 5.23 -27.39 -1.95
N GLY A 211 6.16 -26.78 -2.68
CA GLY A 211 6.03 -26.39 -4.09
C GLY A 211 5.59 -24.93 -4.32
N CYS A 212 5.09 -24.22 -3.30
CA CYS A 212 4.76 -22.79 -3.43
C CYS A 212 6.01 -21.89 -3.41
N GLU A 213 7.10 -22.34 -2.78
CA GLU A 213 8.37 -21.64 -2.65
C GLU A 213 9.13 -21.46 -3.98
N VAL A 214 8.81 -22.26 -5.00
CA VAL A 214 9.64 -22.48 -6.21
C VAL A 214 9.87 -21.23 -7.07
N GLN A 215 9.07 -20.18 -6.93
CA GLN A 215 9.27 -18.94 -7.71
C GLN A 215 10.34 -17.99 -7.14
N HIS A 216 10.86 -18.22 -5.92
CA HIS A 216 11.96 -17.41 -5.37
C HIS A 216 13.31 -17.68 -6.04
N LEU A 217 13.44 -18.78 -6.79
CA LEU A 217 14.70 -19.25 -7.36
C LEU A 217 15.03 -18.66 -8.74
N LYS A 218 14.18 -17.80 -9.32
CA LYS A 218 14.42 -17.23 -10.67
C LYS A 218 15.05 -15.82 -10.69
N ALA A 219 15.56 -15.32 -9.56
CA ALA A 219 16.23 -14.02 -9.50
C ALA A 219 17.76 -14.10 -9.36
N GLY A 220 18.36 -15.27 -9.64
CA GLY A 220 19.82 -15.50 -9.53
C GLY A 220 20.58 -15.69 -10.84
N ASP A 221 19.92 -16.06 -11.96
CA ASP A 221 20.61 -16.48 -13.20
C ASP A 221 20.20 -15.66 -14.43
N ALA A 222 20.27 -14.34 -14.33
CA ALA A 222 20.35 -13.47 -15.50
C ALA A 222 21.71 -12.77 -15.50
N ALA A 223 22.72 -13.49 -15.97
CA ALA A 223 24.00 -12.91 -16.34
C ALA A 223 23.75 -11.73 -17.29
N MET A 224 24.21 -10.54 -16.90
CA MET A 224 24.25 -9.40 -17.81
C MET A 224 25.21 -9.75 -18.97
N PRO A 225 24.82 -9.55 -20.24
CA PRO A 225 25.77 -9.69 -21.33
C PRO A 225 26.81 -8.57 -21.21
N ALA A 226 28.08 -8.96 -21.09
CA ALA A 226 29.21 -8.06 -21.17
C ALA A 226 29.15 -7.28 -22.50
N GLN A 227 29.06 -5.95 -22.44
CA GLN A 227 29.29 -5.11 -23.61
C GLN A 227 30.80 -5.07 -23.88
N PRO A 228 31.23 -5.22 -25.14
CA PRO A 228 32.63 -5.08 -25.49
C PRO A 228 33.05 -3.61 -25.42
N LEU A 229 34.15 -3.37 -24.72
CA LEU A 229 34.86 -2.09 -24.72
C LEU A 229 35.24 -1.71 -26.16
N ARG A 230 34.88 -0.50 -26.55
CA ARG A 230 35.55 0.28 -27.60
C ARG A 230 36.13 1.52 -26.97
#